data_AF-A0A126P8C6-F1
#
_entry.id   AF-A0A126P8C6-F1
#
_cell.length_a   1.000
_cell.length_b   1.000
_cell.length_c   1.000
_cell.angle_alpha   90.00
_cell.angle_beta   90.00
_cell.angle_gamma   90.00
#
_symmetry.space_group_name_H-M   'P 1'
#
loop_
_entity.id
_entity.type
_entity.pdbx_description
1 polymer ?
#
loop_
_entity_poly.entity_id
_entity_poly.type
_entity_poly.pdbx_seq_one_letter_code
_entity_poly.pdbx_strand_id
1 'polypeptide(L)'
;MKYLLLLLLWAAALPAPAQPKTRVDSLMARAEQGLGRQDYPAAIAAYRQVVGAPGASPRYRANAFYNTACCYALLHDAPQAFGNLRQAIGAGYADAAHLAADTDLNALHASPQWPKLLAQARQQEEKTRIRRPEDVQLVTTDIDHFWAAYAAARRDTAGAPSIFRRDYFARASPGLQDYAQLKIASDAEFAQCILQRPKYYGSIRSSTEAIAAEKPKVVAAFRRFQALYPAVRFQNVYFVIGGWVSGGTVSDAGLLIGADQIANGPGVNTTELSLLQRNRCAPVAELPALMVHELVHRNQGPQDGTLLSYALSEGMADFVGELITGSLGNNARLHPYGNAHEAALWAAFQREMLGTNSKNWIANGPQETPEKPCDLGYYVGYRIVQAYYNRTPDKKQALVDILNVHDAKAFLAQSGYTGAPAGR
;
A
#
# COMPACT_ATOMS: atom_id res chain seq x y z
N MET A 1 -19.77 -6.18 -3.58
CA MET A 1 -19.08 -5.89 -2.30
C MET A 1 -18.03 -6.97 -1.99
N LYS A 2 -16.82 -6.83 -2.52
CA LYS A 2 -15.60 -7.52 -2.09
C LYS A 2 -14.49 -6.48 -2.06
N TYR A 3 -14.03 -6.18 -0.85
CA TYR A 3 -13.17 -5.07 -0.52
C TYR A 3 -11.76 -5.30 -1.09
N LEU A 4 -11.23 -4.27 -1.75
CA LEU A 4 -9.81 -3.93 -1.69
C LEU A 4 -9.41 -4.03 -0.21
N LEU A 5 -8.54 -4.97 0.16
CA LEU A 5 -8.07 -5.11 1.53
C LEU A 5 -7.22 -3.87 1.85
N LEU A 6 -7.90 -2.79 2.26
CA LEU A 6 -7.28 -1.62 2.86
C LEU A 6 -6.71 -2.06 4.20
N LEU A 7 -5.39 -2.18 4.24
CA LEU A 7 -4.59 -2.25 5.46
C LEU A 7 -4.86 -0.98 6.29
N LEU A 8 -5.90 -1.04 7.13
CA LEU A 8 -6.22 -0.05 8.15
C LEU A 8 -5.61 -0.53 9.46
N LEU A 9 -4.44 0.00 9.80
CA LEU A 9 -3.94 0.01 11.17
C LEU A 9 -4.87 0.91 11.99
N TRP A 10 -5.75 0.33 12.78
CA TRP A 10 -6.60 1.06 13.72
C TRP A 10 -5.76 1.57 14.89
N ALA A 11 -5.50 2.88 14.92
CA ALA A 11 -5.24 3.60 16.15
C ALA A 11 -6.57 4.15 16.67
N ALA A 12 -6.89 3.91 17.94
CA ALA A 12 -8.09 4.45 18.58
C ALA A 12 -7.94 5.98 18.72
N ALA A 13 -8.57 6.73 17.83
CA ALA A 13 -8.71 8.19 17.92
C ALA A 13 -10.10 8.53 18.48
N LEU A 14 -10.14 9.41 19.48
CA LEU A 14 -11.37 10.07 19.93
C LEU A 14 -11.96 10.91 18.77
N PRO A 15 -13.30 11.04 18.64
CA PRO A 15 -13.91 11.76 17.53
C PRO A 15 -13.68 13.27 17.67
N ALA A 16 -12.73 13.81 16.91
CA ALA A 16 -12.58 15.24 16.67
C ALA A 16 -13.51 15.71 15.54
N PRO A 17 -13.94 16.98 15.50
CA PRO A 17 -14.74 17.50 14.40
C PRO A 17 -13.97 17.39 13.08
N ALA A 18 -14.54 16.68 12.11
CA ALA A 18 -13.97 16.45 10.79
C ALA A 18 -13.66 17.77 10.09
N GLN A 19 -12.58 17.78 9.30
CA GLN A 19 -12.23 18.95 8.51
C GLN A 19 -13.26 19.33 7.46
N PRO A 20 -13.26 20.61 7.03
CA PRO A 20 -13.94 20.99 5.80
C PRO A 20 -13.21 20.32 4.63
N LYS A 21 -13.73 19.16 4.24
CA LYS A 21 -13.42 18.45 3.01
C LYS A 21 -13.37 19.43 1.84
N THR A 22 -12.45 19.25 0.88
CA THR A 22 -12.53 20.05 -0.35
C THR A 22 -13.91 19.83 -0.99
N ARG A 23 -14.32 20.74 -1.88
CA ARG A 23 -15.59 20.55 -2.59
C ARG A 23 -15.62 19.19 -3.30
N VAL A 24 -14.51 18.78 -3.91
CA VAL A 24 -14.40 17.47 -4.59
C VAL A 24 -14.53 16.32 -3.59
N ASP A 25 -13.82 16.36 -2.46
CA ASP A 25 -13.86 15.29 -1.45
C ASP A 25 -15.24 15.18 -0.79
N SER A 26 -15.91 16.32 -0.58
CA SER A 26 -17.28 16.36 -0.05
C SER A 26 -18.26 15.70 -1.01
N LEU A 27 -18.09 15.96 -2.31
CA LEU A 27 -18.93 15.37 -3.37
C LEU A 27 -18.67 13.88 -3.52
N MET A 28 -17.41 13.44 -3.46
CA MET A 28 -17.05 12.01 -3.47
C MET A 28 -17.63 11.27 -2.27
N ALA A 29 -17.45 11.80 -1.06
CA ALA A 29 -18.00 11.18 0.14
C ALA A 29 -19.55 11.10 0.10
N ARG A 30 -20.21 12.12 -0.45
CA ARG A 30 -21.66 12.08 -0.68
C ARG A 30 -22.05 11.00 -1.69
N ALA A 31 -21.28 10.84 -2.76
CA ALA A 31 -21.52 9.82 -3.77
C ALA A 31 -21.37 8.40 -3.22
N GLU A 32 -20.30 8.16 -2.45
CA GLU A 32 -20.03 6.90 -1.76
C GLU A 32 -21.11 6.58 -0.71
N GLN A 33 -21.59 7.59 0.03
CA GLN A 33 -22.70 7.41 0.96
C GLN A 33 -24.00 7.01 0.26
N GLY A 34 -24.29 7.61 -0.89
CA GLY A 34 -25.43 7.23 -1.73
C GLY A 34 -25.31 5.78 -2.20
N LEU A 35 -24.13 5.40 -2.70
CA LEU A 35 -23.84 4.05 -3.16
C LEU A 35 -23.98 3.01 -2.02
N GLY A 36 -23.44 3.30 -0.84
CA GLY A 36 -23.55 2.43 0.34
C GLY A 36 -24.97 2.26 0.86
N ARG A 37 -25.86 3.22 0.58
CA ARG A 37 -27.31 3.14 0.86
C ARG A 37 -28.11 2.53 -0.28
N GLN A 38 -27.45 2.15 -1.37
CA GLN A 38 -28.07 1.72 -2.63
C GLN A 38 -29.02 2.77 -3.24
N ASP A 39 -28.85 4.05 -2.88
CA ASP A 39 -29.51 5.19 -3.52
C ASP A 39 -28.70 5.59 -4.75
N TYR A 40 -28.79 4.75 -5.78
CA TYR A 40 -28.04 4.92 -7.03
C TYR A 40 -28.32 6.26 -7.71
N PRO A 41 -29.57 6.79 -7.78
CA PRO A 41 -29.81 8.12 -8.34
C PRO A 41 -29.07 9.24 -7.59
N ALA A 42 -29.08 9.23 -6.25
CA ALA A 42 -28.34 10.23 -5.48
C ALA A 42 -26.82 10.08 -5.64
N ALA A 43 -26.31 8.85 -5.69
CA ALA A 43 -24.90 8.56 -5.96
C ALA A 43 -24.46 9.09 -7.33
N ILE A 44 -25.23 8.79 -8.39
CA ILE A 44 -24.99 9.29 -9.76
C ILE A 44 -24.97 10.82 -9.80
N ALA A 45 -25.94 11.47 -9.14
CA ALA A 45 -25.99 12.94 -9.09
C ALA A 45 -24.75 13.54 -8.42
N ALA A 46 -24.27 12.92 -7.34
CA ALA A 46 -23.05 13.36 -6.66
C ALA A 46 -21.79 13.09 -7.50
N TYR A 47 -21.65 11.92 -8.12
CA TYR A 47 -20.53 11.63 -9.02
C TYR A 47 -20.47 12.59 -10.22
N ARG A 48 -21.61 12.96 -10.80
CA ARG A 48 -21.65 14.00 -11.86
C ARG A 48 -21.12 15.34 -11.39
N GLN A 49 -21.40 15.71 -10.14
CA GLN A 49 -20.85 16.93 -9.54
C GLN A 49 -19.32 16.81 -9.33
N VAL A 50 -18.79 15.63 -8.98
CA VAL A 50 -17.35 15.38 -8.93
C VAL A 50 -16.71 15.60 -10.29
N VAL A 51 -17.28 15.00 -11.34
CA VAL A 51 -16.75 15.10 -12.72
C VAL A 51 -16.61 16.57 -13.17
N GLY A 52 -17.62 17.39 -12.86
CA GLY A 52 -17.66 18.81 -13.21
C GLY A 52 -16.97 19.74 -12.21
N ALA A 53 -16.43 19.23 -11.10
CA ALA A 53 -15.86 20.08 -10.07
C ALA A 53 -14.49 20.67 -10.50
N PRO A 54 -14.28 21.99 -10.35
CA PRO A 54 -12.95 22.59 -10.47
C PRO A 54 -12.00 21.94 -9.47
N GLY A 55 -10.80 21.56 -9.93
CA GLY A 55 -9.81 20.85 -9.11
C GLY A 55 -9.97 19.33 -9.06
N ALA A 56 -11.00 18.74 -9.68
CA ALA A 56 -11.05 17.29 -9.85
C ALA A 56 -9.89 16.81 -10.74
N SER A 57 -9.04 15.93 -10.21
CA SER A 57 -7.97 15.30 -10.99
C SER A 57 -8.55 14.35 -12.05
N PRO A 58 -7.79 13.99 -13.11
CA PRO A 58 -8.21 12.97 -14.07
C PRO A 58 -8.65 11.67 -13.39
N ARG A 59 -7.98 11.29 -12.30
CA ARG A 59 -8.35 10.14 -11.48
C ARG A 59 -9.70 10.29 -10.79
N TYR A 60 -9.98 11.41 -10.13
CA TYR A 60 -11.29 11.65 -9.52
C TYR A 60 -12.41 11.53 -10.56
N ARG A 61 -12.17 12.02 -11.78
CA ARG A 61 -13.11 11.85 -12.89
C ARG A 61 -13.25 10.40 -13.32
N ALA A 62 -12.14 9.68 -13.49
CA ALA A 62 -12.13 8.27 -13.87
C ALA A 62 -12.92 7.41 -12.87
N ASN A 63 -12.68 7.59 -11.57
CA ASN A 63 -13.38 6.87 -10.50
C ASN A 63 -14.86 7.25 -10.43
N ALA A 64 -15.19 8.54 -10.56
CA ALA A 64 -16.58 8.99 -10.59
C ALA A 64 -17.35 8.41 -11.79
N PHE A 65 -16.75 8.37 -12.98
CA PHE A 65 -17.33 7.72 -14.15
C PHE A 65 -17.50 6.21 -13.95
N TYR A 66 -16.48 5.53 -13.43
CA TYR A 66 -16.55 4.09 -13.16
C TYR A 66 -17.68 3.76 -12.20
N ASN A 67 -17.75 4.41 -11.04
CA ASN A 67 -18.80 4.16 -10.05
C ASN A 67 -20.19 4.59 -10.56
N THR A 68 -20.27 5.63 -11.40
CA THR A 68 -21.51 5.99 -12.10
C THR A 68 -21.96 4.86 -13.02
N ALA A 69 -21.03 4.19 -13.72
CA ALA A 69 -21.36 3.04 -14.54
C ALA A 69 -21.85 1.85 -13.72
N CYS A 70 -21.24 1.55 -12.57
CA CYS A 70 -21.72 0.51 -11.66
C CYS A 70 -23.16 0.80 -11.19
N CYS A 71 -23.45 2.05 -10.80
CA CYS A 71 -24.81 2.48 -10.46
C CYS A 71 -25.80 2.22 -11.61
N TYR A 72 -25.44 2.58 -12.85
CA TYR A 72 -26.30 2.34 -14.02
C TYR A 72 -26.47 0.87 -14.35
N ALA A 73 -25.42 0.05 -14.20
CA ALA A 73 -25.51 -1.39 -14.40
C ALA A 73 -26.44 -2.06 -13.38
N LEU A 74 -26.38 -1.63 -12.11
CA LEU A 74 -27.28 -2.07 -11.03
C LEU A 74 -28.72 -1.60 -11.24
N LEU A 75 -28.92 -0.48 -11.94
CA LEU A 75 -30.23 0.00 -12.40
C LEU A 75 -30.68 -0.63 -13.73
N HIS A 76 -29.92 -1.59 -14.27
CA HIS A 76 -30.16 -2.25 -15.55
C HIS A 76 -30.19 -1.31 -16.78
N ASP A 77 -29.55 -0.14 -16.70
CA ASP A 77 -29.37 0.80 -17.80
C ASP A 77 -28.02 0.56 -18.50
N ALA A 78 -27.98 -0.46 -19.35
CA ALA A 78 -26.76 -0.84 -20.08
C ALA A 78 -26.19 0.29 -20.96
N PRO A 79 -26.99 1.07 -21.73
CA PRO A 79 -26.48 2.19 -22.51
C PRO A 79 -25.71 3.22 -21.68
N GLN A 80 -26.27 3.66 -20.55
CA GLN A 80 -25.60 4.63 -19.67
C GLN A 80 -24.38 4.01 -18.98
N ALA A 81 -24.46 2.73 -18.57
CA ALA A 81 -23.32 2.04 -17.97
C ALA A 81 -22.13 1.97 -18.94
N PHE A 82 -22.34 1.49 -20.17
CA PHE A 82 -21.29 1.45 -21.19
C PHE A 82 -20.76 2.85 -21.56
N GLY A 83 -21.63 3.85 -21.60
CA GLY A 83 -21.24 5.24 -21.82
C GLY A 83 -20.23 5.72 -20.76
N ASN A 84 -20.54 5.49 -19.49
CA ASN A 84 -19.69 5.91 -18.38
C ASN A 84 -18.40 5.07 -18.27
N LEU A 85 -18.41 3.77 -18.58
CA LEU A 85 -17.18 2.96 -18.61
C LEU A 85 -16.18 3.47 -19.66
N ARG A 86 -16.67 3.88 -20.85
CA ARG A 86 -15.79 4.50 -21.87
C ARG A 86 -15.24 5.84 -21.40
N GLN A 87 -16.02 6.65 -20.70
CA GLN A 87 -15.56 7.91 -20.11
C GLN A 87 -14.53 7.66 -19.01
N ALA A 88 -14.71 6.62 -18.19
CA ALA A 88 -13.75 6.22 -17.17
C ALA A 88 -12.40 5.84 -17.80
N ILE A 89 -12.41 4.97 -18.82
CA ILE A 89 -11.19 4.57 -19.55
C ILE A 89 -10.54 5.80 -20.22
N GLY A 90 -11.33 6.66 -20.86
CA GLY A 90 -10.84 7.90 -21.47
C GLY A 90 -10.25 8.90 -20.46
N ALA A 91 -10.74 8.91 -19.23
CA ALA A 91 -10.21 9.70 -18.13
C ALA A 91 -8.99 9.06 -17.44
N GLY A 92 -8.59 7.84 -17.85
CA GLY A 92 -7.37 7.17 -17.41
C GLY A 92 -7.58 5.90 -16.56
N TYR A 93 -8.82 5.41 -16.41
CA TYR A 93 -9.07 4.13 -15.73
C TYR A 93 -8.36 2.98 -16.47
N ALA A 94 -7.57 2.20 -15.74
CA ALA A 94 -6.60 1.26 -16.30
C ALA A 94 -6.47 -0.05 -15.50
N ASP A 95 -7.60 -0.61 -15.04
CA ASP A 95 -7.64 -1.92 -14.37
C ASP A 95 -8.64 -2.85 -15.07
N ALA A 96 -8.18 -3.55 -16.11
CA ALA A 96 -9.04 -4.45 -16.86
C ALA A 96 -9.44 -5.71 -16.07
N ALA A 97 -8.64 -6.12 -15.08
CA ALA A 97 -8.92 -7.29 -14.26
C ALA A 97 -10.04 -6.98 -13.25
N HIS A 98 -9.97 -5.83 -12.58
CA HIS A 98 -11.04 -5.35 -11.72
C HIS A 98 -12.34 -5.16 -12.51
N LEU A 99 -12.28 -4.47 -13.66
CA LEU A 99 -13.45 -4.29 -14.54
C LEU A 99 -14.11 -5.61 -14.94
N ALA A 100 -13.32 -6.67 -15.18
CA ALA A 100 -13.83 -7.99 -15.56
C ALA A 100 -14.44 -8.79 -14.39
N ALA A 101 -13.97 -8.54 -13.16
CA ALA A 101 -14.38 -9.27 -11.97
C ALA A 101 -15.46 -8.55 -11.14
N ASP A 102 -15.73 -7.28 -11.43
CA ASP A 102 -16.69 -6.47 -10.69
C ASP A 102 -18.12 -7.00 -10.88
N THR A 103 -18.71 -7.48 -9.79
CA THR A 103 -20.04 -8.07 -9.78
C THR A 103 -21.15 -7.09 -10.12
N ASP A 104 -20.92 -5.79 -9.89
CA ASP A 104 -21.91 -4.75 -10.19
C ASP A 104 -22.11 -4.60 -11.71
N LEU A 105 -21.13 -5.04 -12.51
CA LEU A 105 -21.13 -4.98 -13.97
C LEU A 105 -21.56 -6.30 -14.63
N ASN A 106 -21.90 -7.34 -13.86
CA ASN A 106 -22.26 -8.66 -14.37
C ASN A 106 -23.36 -8.61 -15.47
N ALA A 107 -24.33 -7.70 -15.32
CA ALA A 107 -25.41 -7.53 -16.29
C ALA A 107 -24.92 -7.09 -17.68
N LEU A 108 -23.72 -6.54 -17.78
CA LEU A 108 -23.12 -6.07 -19.03
C LEU A 108 -22.30 -7.16 -19.74
N HIS A 109 -21.91 -8.24 -19.05
CA HIS A 109 -20.95 -9.23 -19.56
C HIS A 109 -21.45 -9.99 -20.80
N ALA A 110 -22.78 -10.18 -20.92
CA ALA A 110 -23.41 -10.83 -22.06
C ALA A 110 -23.48 -9.94 -23.32
N SER A 111 -23.21 -8.64 -23.19
CA SER A 111 -23.29 -7.69 -24.30
C SER A 111 -22.15 -7.90 -25.30
N PRO A 112 -22.41 -7.83 -26.63
CA PRO A 112 -21.37 -7.81 -27.65
C PRO A 112 -20.38 -6.63 -27.53
N GLN A 113 -20.72 -5.58 -26.77
CA GLN A 113 -19.81 -4.45 -26.50
C GLN A 113 -18.76 -4.77 -25.44
N TRP A 114 -19.03 -5.75 -24.57
CA TRP A 114 -18.18 -6.06 -23.41
C TRP A 114 -16.74 -6.44 -23.78
N PRO A 115 -16.49 -7.34 -24.76
CA PRO A 115 -15.11 -7.67 -25.15
C PRO A 115 -14.33 -6.47 -25.70
N LYS A 116 -15.01 -5.56 -26.42
CA LYS A 116 -14.39 -4.34 -26.96
C LYS A 116 -14.02 -3.37 -25.85
N LEU A 117 -14.88 -3.23 -24.84
CA LEU A 117 -14.61 -2.39 -23.68
C LEU A 117 -13.42 -2.92 -22.86
N LEU A 118 -13.38 -4.23 -22.59
CA LEU A 118 -12.23 -4.86 -21.91
C LEU A 118 -10.94 -4.67 -22.70
N ALA A 119 -10.98 -4.78 -24.04
CA ALA A 119 -9.81 -4.52 -24.88
C ALA A 119 -9.33 -3.06 -24.79
N GLN A 120 -10.25 -2.09 -24.70
CA GLN A 120 -9.90 -0.67 -24.49
C GLN A 120 -9.24 -0.45 -23.12
N ALA A 121 -9.79 -1.05 -22.05
CA ALA A 121 -9.19 -0.96 -20.72
C ALA A 121 -7.79 -1.58 -20.68
N ARG A 122 -7.60 -2.75 -21.31
CA ARG A 122 -6.28 -3.40 -21.44
C ARG A 122 -5.29 -2.55 -22.24
N GLN A 123 -5.75 -1.89 -23.30
CA GLN A 123 -4.91 -0.98 -24.08
C GLN A 123 -4.49 0.22 -23.24
N GLN A 124 -5.40 0.75 -22.41
CA GLN A 124 -5.08 1.85 -21.51
C GLN A 124 -4.08 1.44 -20.42
N GLU A 125 -4.25 0.25 -19.84
CA GLU A 125 -3.28 -0.34 -18.90
C GLU A 125 -1.91 -0.56 -19.54
N GLU A 126 -1.86 -1.04 -20.78
CA GLU A 126 -0.60 -1.24 -21.48
C GLU A 126 0.12 0.08 -21.79
N LYS A 127 -0.62 1.17 -22.06
CA LYS A 127 -0.03 2.51 -22.26
C LYS A 127 0.63 3.06 -21.00
N THR A 128 0.11 2.72 -19.82
CA THR A 128 0.64 3.21 -18.53
C THR A 128 1.61 2.24 -17.87
N ARG A 129 1.80 1.05 -18.47
CA ARG A 129 2.65 0.00 -17.93
C ARG A 129 4.13 0.41 -17.95
N ILE A 130 4.75 0.31 -16.78
CA ILE A 130 6.19 0.46 -16.63
C ILE A 130 6.84 -0.92 -16.87
N ARG A 131 7.63 -1.04 -17.94
CA ARG A 131 8.27 -2.31 -18.35
C ARG A 131 9.72 -2.44 -17.89
N ARG A 132 10.41 -1.32 -17.75
CA ARG A 132 11.82 -1.30 -17.41
C ARG A 132 12.01 -0.71 -16.00
N PRO A 133 12.88 -1.29 -15.16
CA PRO A 133 13.23 -0.74 -13.86
C PRO A 133 13.61 0.74 -13.90
N GLU A 134 14.30 1.19 -14.96
CA GLU A 134 14.81 2.55 -15.13
C GLU A 134 13.70 3.59 -15.29
N ASP A 135 12.55 3.16 -15.82
CA ASP A 135 11.40 4.02 -16.09
C ASP A 135 10.56 4.25 -14.82
N VAL A 136 10.84 3.51 -13.73
CA VAL A 136 10.22 3.74 -12.42
C VAL A 136 10.63 5.11 -11.90
N GLN A 137 9.63 5.92 -11.56
CA GLN A 137 9.85 7.20 -10.90
C GLN A 137 9.86 7.01 -9.38
N LEU A 138 10.87 7.59 -8.73
CA LEU A 138 10.86 7.85 -7.30
C LEU A 138 10.49 9.33 -7.13
N VAL A 139 9.23 9.59 -6.82
CA VAL A 139 8.67 10.94 -6.70
C VAL A 139 8.88 11.43 -5.27
N THR A 140 9.77 12.41 -5.11
CA THR A 140 10.15 12.99 -3.81
C THR A 140 9.75 14.46 -3.67
N THR A 141 9.06 15.05 -4.65
CA THR A 141 8.67 16.48 -4.64
C THR A 141 7.85 16.86 -3.42
N ASP A 142 7.09 15.92 -2.86
CA ASP A 142 6.30 16.13 -1.66
C ASP A 142 7.17 16.33 -0.41
N ILE A 143 8.39 15.77 -0.37
CA ILE A 143 9.36 16.01 0.70
C ILE A 143 9.76 17.49 0.73
N ASP A 144 10.03 18.07 -0.45
CA ASP A 144 10.40 19.50 -0.58
C ASP A 144 9.24 20.41 -0.15
N HIS A 145 8.03 20.10 -0.63
CA HIS A 145 6.80 20.82 -0.24
C HIS A 145 6.58 20.74 1.27
N PHE A 146 6.78 19.57 1.88
CA PHE A 146 6.65 19.39 3.32
C PHE A 146 7.66 20.25 4.09
N TRP A 147 8.94 20.26 3.72
CA TRP A 147 9.94 21.03 4.48
C TRP A 147 9.72 22.53 4.40
N ALA A 148 9.23 23.04 3.26
CA ALA A 148 8.79 24.43 3.13
C ALA A 148 7.60 24.73 4.07
N ALA A 149 6.59 23.86 4.07
CA ALA A 149 5.41 24.00 4.94
C ALA A 149 5.77 23.88 6.43
N TYR A 150 6.63 22.93 6.80
CA TYR A 150 7.10 22.71 8.17
C TYR A 150 7.83 23.93 8.72
N ALA A 151 8.72 24.53 7.93
CA ALA A 151 9.42 25.74 8.34
C ALA A 151 8.46 26.92 8.60
N ALA A 152 7.39 27.05 7.81
CA ALA A 152 6.34 28.04 8.04
C ALA A 152 5.48 27.71 9.26
N ALA A 153 5.03 26.46 9.41
CA ALA A 153 4.22 25.98 10.53
C ALA A 153 4.96 26.06 11.88
N ARG A 154 6.29 25.95 11.89
CA ARG A 154 7.11 26.16 13.10
C ARG A 154 7.18 27.63 13.54
N ARG A 155 6.96 28.58 12.63
CA ARG A 155 6.89 30.02 12.94
C ARG A 155 5.48 30.44 13.37
N ASP A 156 4.46 29.79 12.83
CA ASP A 156 3.05 30.00 13.17
C ASP A 156 2.37 28.66 13.47
N THR A 157 2.49 28.21 14.72
CA THR A 157 1.94 26.92 15.16
C THR A 157 0.42 26.94 15.25
N ALA A 158 -0.19 28.10 15.48
CA ALA A 158 -1.66 28.24 15.51
C ALA A 158 -2.27 28.12 14.11
N GLY A 159 -1.58 28.65 13.08
CA GLY A 159 -1.96 28.54 11.68
C GLY A 159 -1.51 27.26 10.98
N ALA A 160 -0.79 26.36 11.67
CA ALA A 160 -0.15 25.20 11.06
C ALA A 160 -1.07 24.30 10.21
N PRO A 161 -2.31 23.96 10.61
CA PRO A 161 -3.20 23.16 9.77
C PRO A 161 -3.46 23.81 8.40
N SER A 162 -3.71 25.12 8.38
CA SER A 162 -3.94 25.89 7.15
C SER A 162 -2.68 26.01 6.29
N ILE A 163 -1.51 26.12 6.94
CA ILE A 163 -0.21 26.15 6.27
C ILE A 163 0.04 24.83 5.56
N PHE A 164 -0.09 23.68 6.24
CA PHE A 164 0.08 22.37 5.60
C PHE A 164 -0.95 22.14 4.49
N ARG A 165 -2.21 22.55 4.66
CA ARG A 165 -3.19 22.49 3.58
C ARG A 165 -2.72 23.22 2.33
N ARG A 166 -2.31 24.49 2.47
CA ARG A 166 -1.94 25.35 1.34
C ARG A 166 -0.62 24.94 0.71
N ASP A 167 0.38 24.64 1.53
CA ASP A 167 1.77 24.55 1.09
C ASP A 167 2.23 23.11 0.84
N TYR A 168 1.53 22.13 1.41
CA TYR A 168 1.83 20.70 1.26
C TYR A 168 0.71 19.98 0.49
N PHE A 169 -0.50 19.86 1.05
CA PHE A 169 -1.56 19.06 0.44
C PHE A 169 -2.14 19.65 -0.86
N ALA A 170 -2.30 20.97 -0.97
CA ALA A 170 -2.77 21.61 -2.21
C ALA A 170 -1.74 21.54 -3.35
N ARG A 171 -0.49 21.20 -3.04
CA ARG A 171 0.62 21.01 -3.99
C ARG A 171 0.98 19.53 -4.15
N ALA A 172 0.12 18.63 -3.68
CA ALA A 172 0.39 17.21 -3.62
C ALA A 172 0.62 16.60 -5.00
N SER A 173 1.65 15.76 -5.09
CA SER A 173 1.76 14.78 -6.18
C SER A 173 0.55 13.83 -6.20
N PRO A 174 0.32 13.07 -7.29
CA PRO A 174 -0.72 12.05 -7.31
C PRO A 174 -0.65 11.08 -6.12
N GLY A 175 0.55 10.70 -5.68
CA GLY A 175 0.70 9.80 -4.54
C GLY A 175 0.34 10.44 -3.20
N LEU A 176 0.69 11.70 -2.96
CA LEU A 176 0.26 12.40 -1.74
C LEU A 176 -1.24 12.66 -1.73
N GLN A 177 -1.87 12.91 -2.88
CA GLN A 177 -3.34 13.02 -2.96
C GLN A 177 -4.00 11.72 -2.47
N ASP A 178 -3.54 10.57 -2.95
CA ASP A 178 -4.04 9.28 -2.50
C ASP A 178 -3.74 9.01 -1.03
N TYR A 179 -2.51 9.27 -0.60
CA TYR A 179 -2.11 9.04 0.77
C TYR A 179 -2.95 9.88 1.73
N ALA A 180 -3.17 11.16 1.41
CA ALA A 180 -4.03 12.03 2.20
C ALA A 180 -5.45 11.49 2.29
N GLN A 181 -6.05 11.07 1.17
CA GLN A 181 -7.40 10.51 1.14
C GLN A 181 -7.53 9.21 1.94
N LEU A 182 -6.53 8.33 1.83
CA LEU A 182 -6.57 7.00 2.43
C LEU A 182 -6.19 6.98 3.91
N LYS A 183 -5.31 7.88 4.33
CA LYS A 183 -4.61 7.79 5.62
C LYS A 183 -4.77 9.04 6.49
N ILE A 184 -4.81 10.24 5.92
CA ILE A 184 -4.83 11.46 6.73
C ILE A 184 -6.28 11.78 7.15
N ALA A 185 -6.54 11.68 8.45
CA ALA A 185 -7.86 12.00 9.01
C ALA A 185 -8.20 13.49 8.92
N SER A 186 -7.21 14.36 9.19
CA SER A 186 -7.33 15.82 9.06
C SER A 186 -5.96 16.51 9.03
N ASP A 187 -5.84 17.67 8.37
CA ASP A 187 -4.68 18.57 8.50
C ASP A 187 -4.44 19.02 9.96
N ALA A 188 -5.49 19.06 10.81
CA ALA A 188 -5.34 19.44 12.22
C ALA A 188 -4.60 18.36 13.01
N GLU A 189 -5.04 17.11 12.90
CA GLU A 189 -4.37 15.96 13.49
C GLU A 189 -2.98 15.75 12.89
N PHE A 190 -2.85 15.88 11.57
CA PHE A 190 -1.55 15.85 10.90
C PHE A 190 -0.59 16.90 11.48
N ALA A 191 -1.00 18.18 11.52
CA ALA A 191 -0.18 19.25 12.07
C ALA A 191 0.20 18.99 13.54
N GLN A 192 -0.73 18.48 14.34
CA GLN A 192 -0.49 18.10 15.72
C GLN A 192 0.57 16.99 15.83
N CYS A 193 0.41 15.89 15.07
CA CYS A 193 1.37 14.78 15.05
C CYS A 193 2.78 15.24 14.65
N ILE A 194 2.89 16.14 13.67
CA ILE A 194 4.16 16.71 13.23
C ILE A 194 4.76 17.62 14.32
N LEU A 195 3.99 18.59 14.82
CA LEU A 195 4.53 19.64 15.70
C LEU A 195 4.81 19.16 17.14
N GLN A 196 4.19 18.06 17.57
CA GLN A 196 4.47 17.42 18.86
C GLN A 196 5.80 16.64 18.90
N ARG A 197 6.47 16.44 17.77
CA ARG A 197 7.76 15.73 17.69
C ARG A 197 8.89 16.60 17.10
N PRO A 198 9.19 17.77 17.69
CA PRO A 198 10.14 18.71 17.13
C PRO A 198 11.57 18.18 17.05
N LYS A 199 12.00 17.28 17.96
CA LYS A 199 13.35 16.70 17.88
C LYS A 199 13.43 15.70 16.74
N TYR A 200 12.39 14.88 16.55
CA TYR A 200 12.35 13.93 15.44
C TYR A 200 12.32 14.67 14.09
N TYR A 201 11.31 15.49 13.85
CA TYR A 201 11.18 16.24 12.58
C TYR A 201 12.30 17.25 12.36
N GLY A 202 12.91 17.78 13.43
CA GLY A 202 14.10 18.61 13.33
C GLY A 202 15.37 17.85 12.90
N SER A 203 15.38 16.52 12.98
CA SER A 203 16.56 15.69 12.72
C SER A 203 16.50 14.84 11.44
N ILE A 204 15.31 14.59 10.89
CA ILE A 204 15.16 13.68 9.74
C ILE A 204 15.28 14.33 8.36
N ARG A 205 15.39 15.66 8.29
CA ARG A 205 15.38 16.40 7.01
C ARG A 205 16.42 15.88 6.03
N SER A 206 17.68 15.83 6.45
CA SER A 206 18.79 15.33 5.62
C SER A 206 18.56 13.89 5.15
N SER A 207 18.05 13.02 6.02
CA SER A 207 17.72 11.63 5.66
C SER A 207 16.62 11.59 4.59
N THR A 208 15.53 12.34 4.75
CA THR A 208 14.44 12.33 3.77
C THR A 208 14.84 12.92 2.42
N GLU A 209 15.66 13.99 2.40
CA GLU A 209 16.17 14.59 1.16
C GLU A 209 17.15 13.64 0.43
N ALA A 210 17.79 12.70 1.14
CA ALA A 210 18.70 11.71 0.55
C ALA A 210 17.98 10.58 -0.24
N ILE A 211 16.67 10.39 -0.07
CA ILE A 211 15.91 9.30 -0.70
C ILE A 211 16.06 9.28 -2.23
N ALA A 212 16.05 10.45 -2.88
CA ALA A 212 16.20 10.52 -4.34
C ALA A 212 17.52 9.92 -4.84
N ALA A 213 18.58 10.00 -4.03
CA ALA A 213 19.91 9.46 -4.35
C ALA A 213 19.97 7.92 -4.30
N GLU A 214 18.97 7.26 -3.69
CA GLU A 214 18.89 5.79 -3.64
C GLU A 214 18.35 5.17 -4.94
N LYS A 215 17.86 5.97 -5.90
CA LYS A 215 17.30 5.48 -7.17
C LYS A 215 18.19 4.45 -7.89
N PRO A 216 19.52 4.65 -8.04
CA PRO A 216 20.37 3.65 -8.69
C PRO A 216 20.36 2.28 -7.98
N LYS A 217 20.32 2.25 -6.65
CA LYS A 217 20.29 0.99 -5.88
C LYS A 217 18.93 0.31 -5.99
N VAL A 218 17.84 1.08 -5.94
CA VAL A 218 16.47 0.57 -6.17
C VAL A 218 16.35 -0.03 -7.58
N VAL A 219 16.82 0.68 -8.61
CA VAL A 219 16.82 0.18 -10.00
C VAL A 219 17.66 -1.10 -10.12
N ALA A 220 18.82 -1.18 -9.47
CA ALA A 220 19.63 -2.39 -9.47
C ALA A 220 18.90 -3.59 -8.83
N ALA A 221 18.22 -3.38 -7.69
CA ALA A 221 17.39 -4.41 -7.06
C ALA A 221 16.25 -4.85 -7.98
N PHE A 222 15.54 -3.91 -8.62
CA PHE A 222 14.47 -4.20 -9.56
C PHE A 222 14.93 -4.94 -10.82
N ARG A 223 16.13 -4.64 -11.36
CA ARG A 223 16.73 -5.42 -12.44
C ARG A 223 16.98 -6.86 -12.02
N ARG A 224 17.50 -7.07 -10.81
CA ARG A 224 17.72 -8.44 -10.28
C ARG A 224 16.40 -9.16 -10.07
N PHE A 225 15.36 -8.48 -9.59
CA PHE A 225 14.02 -9.05 -9.48
C PHE A 225 13.48 -9.45 -10.85
N GLN A 226 13.55 -8.56 -11.85
CA GLN A 226 13.12 -8.88 -13.22
C GLN A 226 13.89 -10.05 -13.84
N ALA A 227 15.19 -10.18 -13.55
CA ALA A 227 16.00 -11.29 -14.06
C ALA A 227 15.55 -12.66 -13.52
N LEU A 228 15.04 -12.71 -12.28
CA LEU A 228 14.51 -13.92 -11.66
C LEU A 228 13.01 -14.12 -11.98
N TYR A 229 12.25 -13.04 -12.13
CA TYR A 229 10.83 -13.05 -12.45
C TYR A 229 10.51 -12.04 -13.58
N PRO A 230 10.65 -12.44 -14.86
CA PRO A 230 10.47 -11.54 -16.01
C PRO A 230 9.07 -10.92 -16.13
N ALA A 231 8.06 -11.53 -15.50
CA ALA A 231 6.68 -11.05 -15.49
C ALA A 231 6.42 -9.91 -14.48
N VAL A 232 7.44 -9.49 -13.71
CA VAL A 232 7.32 -8.42 -12.71
C VAL A 232 6.65 -7.16 -13.29
N ARG A 233 5.69 -6.64 -12.54
CA ARG A 233 4.95 -5.42 -12.82
C ARG A 233 5.52 -4.32 -11.95
N PHE A 234 6.09 -3.30 -12.59
CA PHE A 234 6.60 -2.11 -11.92
C PHE A 234 5.50 -1.05 -11.75
N GLN A 235 5.73 -0.16 -10.80
CA GLN A 235 4.90 1.01 -10.54
C GLN A 235 5.78 2.15 -10.02
N ASN A 236 5.31 3.38 -10.16
CA ASN A 236 5.97 4.53 -9.56
C ASN A 236 5.89 4.45 -8.04
N VAL A 237 6.83 5.12 -7.37
CA VAL A 237 6.90 5.20 -5.91
C VAL A 237 6.84 6.67 -5.52
N TYR A 238 5.99 6.98 -4.56
CA TYR A 238 5.78 8.33 -4.04
C TYR A 238 6.21 8.35 -2.57
N PHE A 239 7.10 9.28 -2.25
CA PHE A 239 7.59 9.46 -0.89
C PHE A 239 6.94 10.69 -0.27
N VAL A 240 6.24 10.47 0.84
CA VAL A 240 5.44 11.50 1.52
C VAL A 240 5.81 11.56 2.98
N ILE A 241 5.68 12.73 3.60
CA ILE A 241 5.73 12.85 5.05
C ILE A 241 4.31 12.68 5.58
N GLY A 242 4.10 11.60 6.32
CA GLY A 242 2.77 11.10 6.67
C GLY A 242 2.35 11.31 8.12
N GLY A 243 3.21 11.85 8.98
CA GLY A 243 2.89 12.04 10.39
C GLY A 243 2.93 10.73 11.20
N TRP A 244 3.71 9.74 10.77
CA TRP A 244 3.72 8.35 11.28
C TRP A 244 2.41 7.57 11.14
N VAL A 245 1.51 7.98 10.24
CA VAL A 245 0.23 7.28 10.04
C VAL A 245 0.39 5.94 9.31
N SER A 246 1.21 5.88 8.25
CA SER A 246 1.44 4.66 7.48
C SER A 246 2.83 4.65 6.85
N GLY A 247 3.54 3.52 6.95
CA GLY A 247 4.90 3.36 6.42
C GLY A 247 4.93 2.99 4.94
N GLY A 248 3.94 2.20 4.49
CA GLY A 248 3.76 1.76 3.11
C GLY A 248 2.27 1.53 2.81
N THR A 249 1.83 1.85 1.59
CA THR A 249 0.48 1.58 1.08
C THR A 249 0.50 1.54 -0.44
N VAL A 250 -0.36 0.72 -1.05
CA VAL A 250 -0.54 0.66 -2.50
C VAL A 250 -1.78 1.47 -2.91
N SER A 251 -1.68 2.21 -4.01
CA SER A 251 -2.80 2.86 -4.68
C SER A 251 -2.70 2.71 -6.20
N ASP A 252 -3.72 3.17 -6.94
CA ASP A 252 -3.66 3.18 -8.41
C ASP A 252 -2.53 4.08 -8.97
N ALA A 253 -2.06 5.07 -8.21
CA ALA A 253 -0.93 5.91 -8.62
C ALA A 253 0.40 5.16 -8.53
N GLY A 254 0.53 4.26 -7.55
CA GLY A 254 1.71 3.46 -7.29
C GLY A 254 1.90 3.13 -5.81
N LEU A 255 3.15 2.92 -5.41
CA LEU A 255 3.52 2.72 -4.01
C LEU A 255 3.60 4.06 -3.29
N LEU A 256 3.01 4.14 -2.10
CA LEU A 256 3.01 5.31 -1.24
C LEU A 256 3.83 4.98 0.01
N ILE A 257 4.95 5.67 0.20
CA ILE A 257 5.91 5.38 1.25
C ILE A 257 6.01 6.58 2.19
N GLY A 258 5.82 6.33 3.49
CA GLY A 258 6.03 7.31 4.54
C GLY A 258 7.52 7.57 4.73
N ALA A 259 8.04 8.63 4.11
CA ALA A 259 9.43 9.04 4.20
C ALA A 259 9.87 9.26 5.65
N ASP A 260 8.97 9.74 6.51
CA ASP A 260 9.15 9.92 7.95
C ASP A 260 9.16 8.61 8.76
N GLN A 261 9.04 7.44 8.13
CA GLN A 261 9.23 6.13 8.78
C GLN A 261 10.45 5.37 8.25
N ILE A 262 11.11 5.90 7.22
CA ILE A 262 12.34 5.35 6.63
C ILE A 262 13.53 6.30 6.76
N ALA A 263 13.40 7.33 7.61
CA ALA A 263 14.37 8.41 7.74
C ALA A 263 15.42 8.17 8.83
N ASN A 264 15.53 6.95 9.39
CA ASN A 264 16.49 6.68 10.45
C ASN A 264 17.94 6.74 9.93
N GLY A 265 18.90 6.84 10.84
CA GLY A 265 20.32 6.89 10.50
C GLY A 265 21.15 7.78 11.43
N PRO A 266 22.43 7.98 11.11
CA PRO A 266 23.33 8.82 11.91
C PRO A 266 22.75 10.24 12.12
N GLY A 267 22.64 10.66 13.38
CA GLY A 267 22.16 12.00 13.75
C GLY A 267 20.64 12.14 13.91
N VAL A 268 19.85 11.09 13.64
CA VAL A 268 18.40 11.11 13.81
C VAL A 268 18.02 10.97 15.28
N ASN A 269 17.18 11.88 15.79
CA ASN A 269 16.73 11.86 17.18
C ASN A 269 15.40 11.13 17.33
N THR A 270 15.45 9.90 17.85
CA THR A 270 14.26 9.05 18.02
C THR A 270 13.67 9.07 19.43
N THR A 271 14.04 10.02 20.28
CA THR A 271 13.60 10.05 21.70
C THR A 271 12.11 10.31 21.87
N GLU A 272 11.46 10.91 20.88
CA GLU A 272 10.03 11.23 20.86
C GLU A 272 9.18 10.13 20.19
N LEU A 273 9.82 9.08 19.69
CA LEU A 273 9.15 7.92 19.11
C LEU A 273 8.83 6.88 20.20
N SER A 274 7.73 6.14 20.04
CA SER A 274 7.45 4.96 20.86
C SER A 274 8.47 3.84 20.58
N LEU A 275 8.51 2.80 21.44
CA LEU A 275 9.35 1.63 21.20
C LEU A 275 9.10 1.02 19.80
N LEU A 276 7.84 0.79 19.48
CA LEU A 276 7.44 0.26 18.18
C LEU A 276 7.91 1.14 17.02
N GLN A 277 7.71 2.46 17.14
CA GLN A 277 8.14 3.40 16.10
C GLN A 277 9.66 3.38 15.93
N ARG A 278 10.43 3.34 17.02
CA ARG A 278 11.90 3.19 16.94
C ARG A 278 12.32 1.91 16.23
N ASN A 279 11.68 0.79 16.59
CA ASN A 279 11.98 -0.52 16.01
C ASN A 279 11.52 -0.65 14.55
N ARG A 280 10.57 0.18 14.11
CA ARG A 280 10.06 0.22 12.73
C ARG A 280 10.66 1.33 11.86
N CYS A 281 11.42 2.26 12.46
CA CYS A 281 12.03 3.34 11.70
C CYS A 281 13.26 2.81 10.96
N ALA A 282 13.09 2.44 9.70
CA ALA A 282 14.17 1.93 8.87
C ALA A 282 15.14 3.06 8.52
N PRO A 283 16.44 2.79 8.32
CA PRO A 283 17.33 3.76 7.70
C PRO A 283 17.15 3.79 6.18
N VAL A 284 17.42 4.94 5.58
CA VAL A 284 17.28 5.16 4.12
C VAL A 284 18.10 4.14 3.30
N ALA A 285 19.20 3.65 3.87
CA ALA A 285 20.04 2.63 3.24
C ALA A 285 19.30 1.29 2.99
N GLU A 286 18.24 0.99 3.75
CA GLU A 286 17.41 -0.21 3.56
C GLU A 286 16.30 -0.02 2.52
N LEU A 287 16.25 1.15 1.86
CA LEU A 287 15.23 1.45 0.87
C LEU A 287 15.13 0.39 -0.24
N PRO A 288 16.24 -0.16 -0.80
CA PRO A 288 16.12 -1.21 -1.81
C PRO A 288 15.35 -2.45 -1.32
N ALA A 289 15.57 -2.89 -0.08
CA ALA A 289 14.87 -4.04 0.49
C ALA A 289 13.38 -3.74 0.67
N LEU A 290 13.05 -2.56 1.21
CA LEU A 290 11.67 -2.09 1.32
C LEU A 290 10.98 -2.00 -0.05
N MET A 291 11.66 -1.46 -1.06
CA MET A 291 11.08 -1.31 -2.40
C MET A 291 10.77 -2.67 -3.05
N VAL A 292 11.62 -3.67 -2.84
CA VAL A 292 11.35 -5.03 -3.33
C VAL A 292 10.17 -5.64 -2.55
N HIS A 293 10.14 -5.51 -1.23
CA HIS A 293 9.03 -5.97 -0.39
C HIS A 293 7.68 -5.42 -0.89
N GLU A 294 7.59 -4.09 -1.05
CA GLU A 294 6.35 -3.44 -1.52
C GLU A 294 6.00 -3.83 -2.97
N LEU A 295 7.02 -4.06 -3.82
CA LEU A 295 6.81 -4.52 -5.19
C LEU A 295 6.29 -5.96 -5.25
N VAL A 296 6.62 -6.81 -4.27
CA VAL A 296 6.06 -8.16 -4.15
C VAL A 296 4.56 -8.10 -3.96
N HIS A 297 4.04 -7.20 -3.12
CA HIS A 297 2.60 -7.04 -2.93
C HIS A 297 1.84 -6.68 -4.22
N ARG A 298 2.50 -6.04 -5.18
CA ARG A 298 1.92 -5.77 -6.52
C ARG A 298 1.93 -6.99 -7.45
N ASN A 299 2.79 -7.96 -7.18
CA ASN A 299 3.06 -9.09 -8.05
C ASN A 299 2.59 -10.43 -7.47
N GLN A 300 2.16 -10.46 -6.21
CA GLN A 300 1.70 -11.65 -5.54
C GLN A 300 0.22 -11.97 -5.83
N GLY A 301 -0.13 -13.25 -5.70
CA GLY A 301 -1.50 -13.75 -5.77
C GLY A 301 -2.42 -13.22 -4.67
N PRO A 302 -3.75 -13.41 -4.82
CA PRO A 302 -4.72 -12.99 -3.83
C PRO A 302 -4.61 -13.78 -2.53
N GLN A 303 -4.93 -13.13 -1.42
CA GLN A 303 -5.10 -13.80 -0.12
C GLN A 303 -6.47 -14.47 -0.04
N ASP A 304 -6.58 -15.54 0.75
CA ASP A 304 -7.84 -16.28 0.98
C ASP A 304 -8.57 -15.87 2.28
N GLY A 305 -8.00 -14.92 3.03
CA GLY A 305 -8.54 -14.38 4.29
C GLY A 305 -8.14 -15.16 5.55
N THR A 306 -7.45 -16.29 5.41
CA THR A 306 -6.88 -17.01 6.56
C THR A 306 -5.61 -16.34 7.06
N LEU A 307 -5.29 -16.53 8.35
CA LEU A 307 -4.01 -16.11 8.93
C LEU A 307 -2.82 -16.72 8.18
N LEU A 308 -2.93 -17.96 7.70
CA LEU A 308 -1.89 -18.60 6.88
C LEU A 308 -1.62 -17.81 5.60
N SER A 309 -2.66 -17.48 4.83
CA SER A 309 -2.48 -16.70 3.60
C SER A 309 -1.90 -15.31 3.85
N TYR A 310 -2.27 -14.69 4.97
CA TYR A 310 -1.75 -13.38 5.36
C TYR A 310 -0.26 -13.48 5.75
N ALA A 311 0.10 -14.44 6.61
CA ALA A 311 1.49 -14.69 6.96
C ALA A 311 2.34 -14.99 5.72
N LEU A 312 1.83 -15.82 4.79
CA LEU A 312 2.53 -16.10 3.53
C LEU A 312 2.72 -14.84 2.67
N SER A 313 1.71 -13.99 2.54
CA SER A 313 1.78 -12.71 1.81
C SER A 313 2.88 -11.79 2.35
N GLU A 314 2.92 -11.60 3.66
CA GLU A 314 3.92 -10.73 4.29
C GLU A 314 5.32 -11.38 4.31
N GLY A 315 5.37 -12.67 4.66
CA GLY A 315 6.61 -13.43 4.73
C GLY A 315 7.27 -13.65 3.37
N MET A 316 6.50 -13.76 2.28
CA MET A 316 7.08 -13.82 0.93
C MET A 316 7.66 -12.48 0.50
N ALA A 317 7.03 -11.37 0.88
CA ALA A 317 7.56 -10.04 0.59
C ALA A 317 8.91 -9.81 1.29
N ASP A 318 9.03 -10.21 2.56
CA ASP A 318 10.31 -10.21 3.28
C ASP A 318 11.34 -11.15 2.63
N PHE A 319 10.95 -12.38 2.32
CA PHE A 319 11.86 -13.37 1.75
C PHE A 319 12.39 -12.96 0.37
N VAL A 320 11.51 -12.48 -0.52
CA VAL A 320 11.92 -11.99 -1.84
C VAL A 320 12.74 -10.70 -1.70
N GLY A 321 12.38 -9.82 -0.76
CA GLY A 321 13.19 -8.66 -0.39
C GLY A 321 14.65 -9.03 -0.10
N GLU A 322 14.85 -10.00 0.78
CA GLU A 322 16.19 -10.52 1.10
C GLU A 322 16.84 -11.25 -0.08
N LEU A 323 16.11 -12.12 -0.78
CA LEU A 323 16.65 -12.87 -1.92
C LEU A 323 17.24 -11.95 -2.99
N ILE A 324 16.58 -10.81 -3.24
CA ILE A 324 16.99 -9.84 -4.25
C ILE A 324 18.08 -8.90 -3.74
N THR A 325 17.99 -8.44 -2.50
CA THR A 325 18.87 -7.36 -2.00
C THR A 325 20.01 -7.84 -1.12
N GLY A 326 19.90 -9.06 -0.58
CA GLY A 326 20.77 -9.57 0.47
C GLY A 326 20.47 -8.99 1.86
N SER A 327 19.39 -8.22 2.01
CA SER A 327 18.99 -7.62 3.29
C SER A 327 17.57 -8.02 3.66
N LEU A 328 17.37 -8.40 4.92
CA LEU A 328 16.06 -8.59 5.55
C LEU A 328 15.30 -7.26 5.78
N GLY A 329 15.93 -6.13 5.45
CA GLY A 329 15.38 -4.80 5.68
C GLY A 329 15.02 -4.58 7.15
N ASN A 330 13.96 -3.83 7.40
CA ASN A 330 13.54 -3.50 8.77
C ASN A 330 13.01 -4.73 9.56
N ASN A 331 12.49 -5.74 8.87
CA ASN A 331 11.99 -6.96 9.52
C ASN A 331 13.10 -7.91 9.98
N ALA A 332 14.37 -7.59 9.74
CA ALA A 332 15.52 -8.22 10.39
C ALA A 332 15.35 -8.30 11.92
N ARG A 333 14.67 -7.32 12.54
CA ARG A 333 14.34 -7.28 13.97
C ARG A 333 13.58 -8.52 14.49
N LEU A 334 12.84 -9.21 13.62
CA LEU A 334 12.00 -10.36 13.99
C LEU A 334 12.82 -11.64 14.14
N HIS A 335 13.91 -11.76 13.38
CA HIS A 335 14.64 -13.01 13.22
C HIS A 335 15.38 -13.48 14.48
N PRO A 336 16.02 -12.62 15.30
CA PRO A 336 16.65 -13.07 16.54
C PRO A 336 15.68 -13.80 17.48
N TYR A 337 14.51 -13.21 17.75
CA TYR A 337 13.48 -13.85 18.57
C TYR A 337 12.85 -15.05 17.85
N GLY A 338 12.51 -14.88 16.56
CA GLY A 338 11.93 -15.94 15.74
C GLY A 338 12.77 -17.20 15.71
N ASN A 339 14.09 -17.08 15.52
CA ASN A 339 15.03 -18.19 15.48
C ASN A 339 15.17 -18.85 16.86
N ALA A 340 15.22 -18.05 17.94
CA ALA A 340 15.32 -18.57 19.30
C ALA A 340 14.05 -19.31 19.77
N HIS A 341 12.88 -18.98 19.20
CA HIS A 341 11.58 -19.48 19.63
C HIS A 341 10.80 -20.19 18.51
N GLU A 342 11.47 -20.64 17.45
CA GLU A 342 10.83 -21.12 16.22
C GLU A 342 9.79 -22.22 16.46
N ALA A 343 10.16 -23.27 17.21
CA ALA A 343 9.28 -24.39 17.51
C ALA A 343 8.04 -23.96 18.32
N ALA A 344 8.21 -23.04 19.28
CA ALA A 344 7.11 -22.52 20.09
C ALA A 344 6.16 -21.64 19.27
N LEU A 345 6.73 -20.79 18.40
CA LEU A 345 5.95 -19.96 17.46
C LEU A 345 5.18 -20.84 16.49
N TRP A 346 5.80 -21.86 15.92
CA TRP A 346 5.13 -22.78 15.01
C TRP A 346 3.95 -23.50 15.68
N ALA A 347 4.16 -24.06 16.87
CA ALA A 347 3.09 -24.74 17.62
C ALA A 347 1.93 -23.80 18.01
N ALA A 348 2.20 -22.51 18.25
CA ALA A 348 1.16 -21.52 18.47
C ALA A 348 0.44 -21.16 17.16
N PHE A 349 1.19 -20.94 16.07
CA PHE A 349 0.65 -20.55 14.77
C PHE A 349 -0.28 -21.62 14.19
N GLN A 350 0.11 -22.91 14.27
CA GLN A 350 -0.70 -24.02 13.76
C GLN A 350 -2.11 -24.07 14.35
N ARG A 351 -2.30 -23.61 15.59
CA ARG A 351 -3.62 -23.57 16.27
C ARG A 351 -4.55 -22.49 15.70
N GLU A 352 -3.99 -21.45 15.10
CA GLU A 352 -4.74 -20.27 14.65
C GLU A 352 -4.76 -20.10 13.12
N MET A 353 -3.78 -20.67 12.40
CA MET A 353 -3.45 -20.35 11.00
C MET A 353 -4.61 -20.53 9.99
N LEU A 354 -5.56 -21.42 10.27
CA LEU A 354 -6.70 -21.65 9.38
C LEU A 354 -7.91 -20.76 9.68
N GLY A 355 -7.87 -19.99 10.78
CA GLY A 355 -8.87 -18.99 11.11
C GLY A 355 -8.58 -17.65 10.42
N THR A 356 -9.53 -16.72 10.56
CA THR A 356 -9.44 -15.35 9.99
C THR A 356 -8.95 -14.30 11.00
N ASN A 357 -8.73 -14.70 12.25
CA ASN A 357 -8.24 -13.79 13.29
C ASN A 357 -6.71 -13.72 13.26
N SER A 358 -6.17 -12.56 12.85
CA SER A 358 -4.73 -12.33 12.77
C SER A 358 -4.15 -11.49 13.92
N LYS A 359 -4.97 -11.10 14.91
CA LYS A 359 -4.60 -10.11 15.95
C LYS A 359 -3.40 -10.49 16.83
N ASN A 360 -3.02 -11.77 16.87
CA ASN A 360 -1.86 -12.24 17.62
C ASN A 360 -0.56 -12.27 16.79
N TRP A 361 -0.65 -12.02 15.49
CA TRP A 361 0.41 -12.35 14.53
C TRP A 361 0.75 -11.24 13.55
N ILE A 362 -0.23 -10.44 13.14
CA ILE A 362 -0.10 -9.45 12.08
C ILE A 362 -0.64 -8.11 12.58
N ALA A 363 0.11 -7.04 12.32
CA ALA A 363 -0.28 -5.68 12.67
C ALA A 363 -0.61 -5.50 14.17
N ASN A 364 0.00 -6.32 15.03
CA ASN A 364 -0.27 -6.38 16.47
C ASN A 364 0.70 -5.50 17.27
N GLY A 365 0.95 -4.29 16.76
CA GLY A 365 1.86 -3.29 17.34
C GLY A 365 1.76 -3.07 18.85
N PRO A 366 0.56 -3.04 19.47
CA PRO A 366 0.42 -2.93 20.92
C PRO A 366 1.07 -4.06 21.75
N GLN A 367 1.46 -5.16 21.12
CA GLN A 367 2.13 -6.30 21.75
C GLN A 367 3.67 -6.23 21.68
N GLU A 368 4.24 -5.17 21.09
CA GLU A 368 5.70 -4.98 21.02
C GLU A 368 6.27 -4.74 22.43
N THR A 369 7.25 -5.56 22.83
CA THR A 369 8.05 -5.36 24.04
C THR A 369 9.55 -5.34 23.70
N PRO A 370 10.43 -4.90 24.62
CA PRO A 370 11.87 -4.95 24.39
C PRO A 370 12.40 -6.37 24.11
N GLU A 371 11.73 -7.40 24.64
CA GLU A 371 12.15 -8.81 24.55
C GLU A 371 11.42 -9.57 23.44
N LYS A 372 10.20 -9.16 23.07
CA LYS A 372 9.37 -9.84 22.08
C LYS A 372 8.82 -8.84 21.04
N PRO A 373 9.22 -8.97 19.77
CA PRO A 373 8.66 -8.14 18.73
C PRO A 373 7.21 -8.55 18.41
N CYS A 374 6.40 -7.58 18.01
CA CYS A 374 5.14 -7.85 17.32
C CYS A 374 5.40 -8.30 15.87
N ASP A 375 4.33 -8.64 15.15
CA ASP A 375 4.31 -9.07 13.74
C ASP A 375 5.05 -10.39 13.45
N LEU A 376 5.16 -11.29 14.43
CA LEU A 376 5.83 -12.59 14.25
C LEU A 376 5.18 -13.51 13.21
N GLY A 377 3.98 -13.17 12.70
CA GLY A 377 3.39 -13.82 11.52
C GLY A 377 4.24 -13.65 10.25
N TYR A 378 4.92 -12.50 10.10
CA TYR A 378 5.86 -12.24 9.00
C TYR A 378 7.00 -13.26 9.03
N TYR A 379 7.61 -13.45 10.20
CA TYR A 379 8.68 -14.43 10.40
C TYR A 379 8.22 -15.86 10.09
N VAL A 380 7.05 -16.28 10.58
CA VAL A 380 6.54 -17.63 10.30
C VAL A 380 6.29 -17.82 8.79
N GLY A 381 5.65 -16.86 8.14
CA GLY A 381 5.44 -16.87 6.69
C GLY A 381 6.75 -16.94 5.91
N TYR A 382 7.74 -16.13 6.30
CA TYR A 382 9.08 -16.11 5.73
C TYR A 382 9.71 -17.52 5.81
N ARG A 383 9.63 -18.19 6.96
CA ARG A 383 10.22 -19.53 7.13
C ARG A 383 9.53 -20.59 6.29
N ILE A 384 8.20 -20.50 6.11
CA ILE A 384 7.45 -21.39 5.20
C ILE A 384 7.90 -21.17 3.75
N VAL A 385 7.98 -19.91 3.31
CA VAL A 385 8.41 -19.55 1.95
C VAL A 385 9.86 -19.96 1.69
N GLN A 386 10.75 -19.71 2.65
CA GLN A 386 12.15 -20.13 2.59
C GLN A 386 12.28 -21.65 2.50
N ALA A 387 11.50 -22.42 3.26
CA ALA A 387 11.52 -23.88 3.19
C ALA A 387 11.11 -24.39 1.80
N TYR A 388 10.08 -23.78 1.20
CA TYR A 388 9.68 -24.06 -0.18
C TYR A 388 10.79 -23.70 -1.18
N TYR A 389 11.34 -22.48 -1.08
CA TYR A 389 12.38 -22.05 -2.00
C TYR A 389 13.62 -22.96 -1.92
N ASN A 390 14.05 -23.35 -0.72
CA ASN A 390 15.24 -24.16 -0.51
C ASN A 390 15.09 -25.57 -1.10
N ARG A 391 13.92 -26.21 -0.94
CA ARG A 391 13.68 -27.58 -1.43
C ARG A 391 13.42 -27.66 -2.93
N THR A 392 12.90 -26.60 -3.55
CA THR A 392 12.62 -26.59 -4.99
C THR A 392 13.92 -26.44 -5.78
N PRO A 393 14.29 -27.38 -6.68
CA PRO A 393 15.57 -27.31 -7.41
C PRO A 393 15.64 -26.12 -8.38
N ASP A 394 14.56 -25.89 -9.14
CA ASP A 394 14.46 -24.74 -10.03
C ASP A 394 14.05 -23.50 -9.24
N LYS A 395 15.05 -22.64 -8.95
CA LYS A 395 14.84 -21.41 -8.17
C LYS A 395 14.01 -20.35 -8.89
N LYS A 396 14.01 -20.36 -10.23
CA LYS A 396 13.15 -19.44 -10.99
C LYS A 396 11.70 -19.88 -10.91
N GLN A 397 11.45 -21.19 -11.08
CA GLN A 397 10.12 -21.74 -10.87
C GLN A 397 9.64 -21.55 -9.43
N ALA A 398 10.51 -21.74 -8.44
CA ALA A 398 10.18 -21.51 -7.04
C ALA A 398 9.67 -20.07 -6.81
N LEU A 399 10.32 -19.07 -7.40
CA LEU A 399 9.88 -17.68 -7.28
C LEU A 399 8.53 -17.42 -8.00
N VAL A 400 8.28 -18.07 -9.14
CA VAL A 400 6.97 -18.04 -9.81
C VAL A 400 5.90 -18.61 -8.89
N ASP A 401 6.15 -19.77 -8.28
CA ASP A 401 5.18 -20.45 -7.41
C ASP A 401 4.91 -19.63 -6.14
N ILE A 402 5.95 -19.05 -5.52
CA ILE A 402 5.84 -18.16 -4.36
C ILE A 402 4.96 -16.95 -4.67
N LEU A 403 5.18 -16.29 -5.81
CA LEU A 403 4.38 -15.11 -6.19
C LEU A 403 2.97 -15.47 -6.65
N ASN A 404 2.69 -16.73 -7.00
CA ASN A 404 1.38 -17.16 -7.50
C ASN A 404 0.69 -18.17 -6.55
N VAL A 405 0.93 -18.05 -5.24
CA VAL A 405 0.20 -18.84 -4.24
C VAL A 405 -1.30 -18.53 -4.30
N HIS A 406 -2.09 -19.57 -4.56
CA HIS A 406 -3.56 -19.51 -4.55
C HIS A 406 -4.19 -20.38 -3.46
N ASP A 407 -3.51 -21.47 -3.08
CA ASP A 407 -3.92 -22.36 -1.99
C ASP A 407 -2.81 -22.37 -0.94
N ALA A 408 -3.04 -21.61 0.13
CA ALA A 408 -2.09 -21.45 1.22
C ALA A 408 -1.78 -22.79 1.94
N LYS A 409 -2.76 -23.69 2.05
CA LYS A 409 -2.58 -25.00 2.71
C LYS A 409 -1.75 -25.93 1.85
N ALA A 410 -2.05 -25.98 0.55
CA ALA A 410 -1.27 -26.78 -0.39
C ALA A 410 0.17 -26.28 -0.46
N PHE A 411 0.38 -24.96 -0.49
CA PHE A 411 1.73 -24.38 -0.47
C PHE A 411 2.50 -24.74 0.81
N LEU A 412 1.87 -24.64 1.99
CA LEU A 412 2.47 -25.08 3.25
C LEU A 412 2.84 -26.57 3.23
N ALA A 413 1.97 -27.44 2.71
CA ALA A 413 2.27 -28.87 2.61
C ALA A 413 3.47 -29.12 1.68
N GLN A 414 3.52 -28.44 0.54
CA GLN A 414 4.61 -28.54 -0.43
C GLN A 414 5.92 -27.97 0.10
N SER A 415 5.87 -26.91 0.92
CA SER A 415 7.06 -26.31 1.52
C SER A 415 7.75 -27.25 2.51
N GLY A 416 7.03 -28.27 3.01
CA GLY A 416 7.46 -29.24 4.01
C GLY A 416 8.03 -28.59 5.28
N TYR A 417 7.59 -27.39 5.62
CA TYR A 417 7.97 -26.69 6.84
C TYR A 417 7.28 -27.34 8.06
N THR A 418 8.08 -27.69 9.07
CA THR A 418 7.60 -28.36 10.29
C THR A 418 7.96 -27.60 11.57
N GLY A 419 8.50 -26.38 11.46
CA GLY A 419 8.91 -25.56 12.61
C GLY A 419 10.17 -26.05 13.34
N ALA A 420 10.96 -26.93 12.71
CA ALA A 420 12.28 -27.33 13.16
C ALA A 420 13.35 -26.62 12.33
N PRO A 421 14.51 -26.26 12.92
CA PRO A 421 15.62 -25.72 12.14
C PRO A 421 16.00 -26.76 11.08
N ALA A 422 15.93 -26.36 9.80
CA ALA A 422 16.53 -27.15 8.74
C ALA A 422 18.00 -27.34 9.11
N GLY A 423 18.47 -28.59 9.16
CA GLY A 423 19.86 -28.91 9.47
C GLY A 423 20.78 -28.00 8.65
N ARG A 424 21.69 -27.33 9.37
CA ARG A 424 22.64 -26.34 8.84
C ARG A 424 23.42 -26.86 7.64
#